data_AF-A0A923E7I7-F1
#
_entry.id   AF-A0A923E7I7-F1
#
_cell.length_a   1.000
_cell.length_b   1.000
_cell.length_c   1.000
_cell.angle_alpha   90.00
_cell.angle_beta   90.00
_cell.angle_gamma   90.00
#
_symmetry.space_group_name_H-M   'P 1'
#
loop_
_entity.id
_entity.type
_entity.pdbx_description
1 polymer ?
#
loop_
_entity_poly.entity_id
_entity_poly.type
_entity_poly.pdbx_seq_one_letter_code
_entity_poly.pdbx_strand_id
1 'polypeptide(L)'
;MKGYKFRLQKLLDIRIDEEEECKRKFQKAQAVKEEVENKLDLLKNNYKKYNNIGLRDSIIDRKIKQQYLIALNSSIEITALDLKDKEKIVEEVRVDLTQKQVNRKTVQTLKDKSLKNFIKEQNLIEQRANDEFALYGFLRNRERR
;
A
#
# COMPACT_ATOMS: atom_id res chain seq x y z
N MET A 1 -12.11 -6.32 -36.53
CA MET A 1 -11.72 -7.22 -35.43
C MET A 1 -12.50 -6.87 -34.18
N LYS A 2 -13.11 -7.85 -33.50
CA LYS A 2 -13.68 -7.60 -32.16
C LYS A 2 -12.52 -7.39 -31.18
N GLY A 3 -12.51 -6.27 -30.46
CA GLY A 3 -11.46 -5.96 -29.51
C GLY A 3 -11.43 -6.89 -28.30
N TYR A 4 -10.23 -6.97 -27.71
CA TYR A 4 -9.94 -7.44 -26.35
C TYR A 4 -11.03 -7.18 -25.30
N LYS A 5 -11.89 -8.13 -24.89
CA LYS A 5 -12.79 -7.92 -23.74
C LYS A 5 -12.57 -8.93 -22.62
N PHE A 6 -11.97 -8.45 -21.53
CA PHE A 6 -11.78 -9.24 -20.33
C PHE A 6 -13.08 -9.33 -19.52
N ARG A 7 -13.55 -10.56 -19.27
CA ARG A 7 -14.84 -10.81 -18.60
C ARG A 7 -14.87 -10.29 -17.15
N LEU A 8 -13.73 -10.33 -16.46
CA LEU A 8 -13.62 -9.89 -15.06
C LEU A 8 -13.10 -8.45 -14.92
N GLN A 9 -13.26 -7.61 -15.95
CA GLN A 9 -12.76 -6.22 -15.90
C GLN A 9 -13.38 -5.44 -14.73
N LYS A 10 -14.71 -5.52 -14.55
CA LYS A 10 -15.39 -4.86 -13.41
C LYS A 10 -14.85 -5.31 -12.05
N LEU A 11 -14.51 -6.60 -11.92
CA LEU A 11 -13.93 -7.13 -10.68
C LEU A 11 -12.53 -6.55 -10.46
N LEU A 12 -11.72 -6.46 -11.51
CA LEU A 12 -10.39 -5.86 -11.41
C LEU A 12 -10.48 -4.40 -10.97
N ASP A 13 -11.41 -3.64 -11.55
CA ASP A 13 -11.62 -2.22 -11.21
C ASP A 13 -12.00 -2.07 -9.73
N ILE A 14 -12.95 -2.87 -9.22
CA ILE A 14 -13.30 -2.90 -7.78
C ILE A 14 -12.08 -3.20 -6.91
N ARG A 15 -11.22 -4.14 -7.30
CA ARG A 15 -10.01 -4.49 -6.53
C ARG A 15 -8.96 -3.39 -6.55
N ILE A 16 -8.90 -2.58 -7.61
CA ILE A 16 -8.03 -1.40 -7.68
C ILE A 16 -8.55 -0.34 -6.71
N ASP A 17 -9.86 -0.07 -6.71
CA ASP A 17 -10.47 0.89 -5.81
C ASP A 17 -10.30 0.49 -4.35
N GLU A 18 -10.53 -0.79 -4.00
CA GLU A 18 -10.29 -1.32 -2.66
C GLU A 18 -8.83 -1.13 -2.21
N GLU A 19 -7.87 -1.35 -3.10
CA GLU A 19 -6.45 -1.14 -2.78
C GLU A 19 -6.14 0.34 -2.54
N GLU A 20 -6.66 1.23 -3.38
CA GLU A 20 -6.47 2.67 -3.23
C GLU A 20 -7.07 3.20 -1.92
N GLU A 21 -8.26 2.73 -1.53
CA GLU A 21 -8.84 3.05 -0.23
C GLU A 21 -7.98 2.57 0.94
N CYS A 22 -7.46 1.33 0.87
CA CYS A 22 -6.57 0.81 1.92
C CYS A 22 -5.24 1.57 1.97
N LYS A 23 -4.68 2.01 0.84
CA LYS A 23 -3.49 2.89 0.83
C LYS A 23 -3.74 4.21 1.54
N ARG A 24 -4.89 4.85 1.28
CA ARG A 24 -5.26 6.09 1.96
C ARG A 24 -5.41 5.89 3.47
N LYS A 25 -6.04 4.79 3.90
CA LYS A 25 -6.15 4.42 5.32
C LYS A 25 -4.77 4.21 5.95
N PHE A 26 -3.88 3.50 5.26
CA PHE A 26 -2.52 3.25 5.71
C PHE A 26 -1.74 4.56 5.90
N GLN A 27 -1.78 5.46 4.91
CA GLN A 27 -1.13 6.77 5.01
C GLN A 27 -1.64 7.60 6.20
N LYS A 28 -2.96 7.61 6.43
CA LYS A 28 -3.55 8.29 7.58
C LYS A 28 -3.09 7.68 8.91
N ALA A 29 -3.08 6.34 9.02
CA ALA A 29 -2.61 5.65 10.22
C ALA A 29 -1.12 5.95 10.50
N GLN A 30 -0.29 5.96 9.45
CA GLN A 30 1.13 6.29 9.55
C GLN A 30 1.35 7.73 10.02
N ALA A 31 0.61 8.70 9.46
CA ALA A 31 0.70 10.10 9.86
C ALA A 31 0.32 10.29 11.34
N VAL A 32 -0.77 9.65 11.79
CA VAL A 32 -1.19 9.69 13.19
C VAL A 32 -0.12 9.09 14.11
N LYS A 33 0.49 7.97 13.72
CA LYS A 33 1.60 7.38 14.47
C LYS A 33 2.76 8.38 14.60
N GLU A 34 3.17 8.99 13.49
CA GLU A 34 4.28 9.96 13.46
C GLU A 34 4.01 11.19 14.33
N GLU A 35 2.77 11.69 14.36
CA GLU A 35 2.37 12.77 15.28
C GLU A 35 2.55 12.37 16.76
N VAL A 36 2.21 11.13 17.12
CA VAL A 36 2.35 10.62 18.50
C VAL A 36 3.83 10.40 18.85
N GLU A 37 4.64 9.90 17.91
CA GLU A 37 6.10 9.77 18.08
C GLU A 37 6.75 11.15 18.34
N ASN A 38 6.40 12.14 17.51
CA ASN A 38 6.88 13.51 17.67
C ASN A 38 6.49 14.11 19.04
N LYS A 39 5.25 13.88 19.49
CA LYS A 39 4.81 14.30 20.83
C LYS A 39 5.62 13.61 21.93
N LEU A 40 5.85 12.30 21.82
CA LEU A 40 6.63 11.55 22.78
C LEU A 40 8.07 12.06 22.87
N ASP A 41 8.68 12.37 21.72
CA ASP A 41 10.04 12.90 21.67
C ASP A 41 10.14 14.32 22.24
N LEU A 42 9.14 15.17 22.00
CA LEU A 42 9.03 16.48 22.65
C LEU A 42 8.95 16.33 24.18
N LEU A 43 8.13 15.41 24.69
CA LEU A 43 8.01 15.16 26.13
C LEU A 43 9.33 14.65 26.73
N LYS A 44 10.00 13.70 26.07
CA LYS A 44 11.33 13.21 26.49
C LYS A 44 12.40 14.30 26.47
N ASN A 45 12.36 15.18 25.47
CA ASN A 45 13.29 16.31 25.38
C ASN A 45 13.02 17.33 26.49
N ASN A 46 11.76 17.61 26.79
CA ASN A 46 11.38 18.45 27.92
C ASN A 46 11.86 17.84 29.24
N TYR A 47 11.73 16.52 29.41
CA TYR A 47 12.21 15.84 30.61
C TYR A 47 13.72 16.04 30.78
N LYS A 48 14.51 15.79 29.72
CA LYS A 48 15.96 16.02 29.74
C LYS A 48 16.34 17.47 30.08
N LYS A 49 15.59 18.46 29.57
CA LYS A 49 15.84 19.88 29.85
C LYS A 49 15.60 20.26 31.32
N TYR A 50 14.52 19.77 31.91
CA TYR A 50 14.09 20.18 33.25
C TYR A 50 14.58 19.26 34.38
N ASN A 51 15.22 18.13 34.04
CA ASN A 51 15.79 17.19 35.02
C ASN A 51 17.07 17.72 35.73
N ASN A 52 17.66 18.82 35.26
CA ASN A 52 18.82 19.43 35.91
C ASN A 52 18.38 20.26 37.13
N ILE A 53 18.59 19.70 38.32
CA ILE A 53 18.41 20.41 39.58
C ILE A 53 19.65 21.28 39.82
N GLY A 54 19.49 22.60 39.83
CA GLY A 54 20.57 23.52 40.12
C GLY A 54 20.90 23.50 41.60
N LEU A 55 22.19 23.50 41.96
CA LEU A 55 22.66 23.58 43.35
C LEU A 55 22.20 24.85 44.10
N ARG A 56 21.63 25.85 43.40
CA ARG A 56 21.12 27.12 43.96
C ARG A 56 19.58 27.25 43.99
N ASP A 57 18.84 26.20 43.65
CA ASP A 57 17.37 26.26 43.62
C ASP A 57 16.77 26.32 45.05
N SER A 58 15.73 27.16 45.25
CA SER A 58 14.98 27.20 46.51
C SER A 58 14.25 25.87 46.78
N ILE A 59 13.96 25.57 48.04
CA ILE A 59 13.19 24.36 48.44
C ILE A 59 11.84 24.31 47.70
N ILE A 60 11.20 25.48 47.52
CA ILE A 60 9.93 25.61 46.79
C ILE A 60 10.11 25.28 45.31
N ASP A 61 11.14 25.83 44.67
CA ASP A 61 11.43 25.60 43.24
C ASP A 61 11.73 24.12 42.97
N ARG A 62 12.47 23.46 43.87
CA ARG A 62 12.75 22.03 43.80
C ARG A 62 11.47 21.21 43.86
N LYS A 63 10.54 21.56 44.76
CA LYS A 63 9.25 20.86 44.89
C LYS A 63 8.38 21.04 43.64
N ILE A 64 8.32 22.25 43.07
CA ILE A 64 7.58 22.53 41.83
C ILE A 64 8.18 21.74 40.65
N LYS A 65 9.51 21.76 40.49
CA LYS A 65 10.20 20.99 39.45
C LYS A 65 9.95 19.48 39.59
N GLN A 66 10.01 18.95 40.82
CA GLN A 66 9.73 17.55 41.09
C GLN A 66 8.29 17.17 40.66
N GLN A 67 7.31 17.98 41.03
CA GLN A 67 5.90 17.76 40.67
C GLN A 67 5.71 17.77 39.14
N TYR A 68 6.35 18.71 38.46
CA TYR A 68 6.33 18.80 37.00
C TYR A 68 6.98 17.57 36.34
N LEU A 69 8.14 17.11 36.84
CA LEU A 69 8.81 15.91 36.32
C LEU A 69 7.98 14.64 36.52
N ILE A 70 7.27 14.51 37.65
CA ILE A 70 6.33 13.40 37.89
C ILE A 70 5.21 13.43 36.86
N ALA A 71 4.55 14.58 36.68
CA ALA A 71 3.48 14.73 35.70
C ALA A 71 3.97 14.46 34.26
N LEU A 72 5.20 14.88 33.95
CA LEU A 72 5.82 14.66 32.65
C LEU A 72 6.13 13.18 32.41
N ASN A 73 6.64 12.46 33.42
CA ASN A 73 6.85 11.01 33.34
C ASN A 73 5.54 10.26 33.11
N SER A 74 4.49 10.57 33.88
CA SER A 74 3.17 9.96 33.65
C SER A 74 2.64 10.26 32.24
N SER A 75 2.85 11.48 31.72
CA SER A 75 2.46 11.85 30.36
C SER A 75 3.26 11.06 29.30
N ILE A 76 4.57 10.84 29.53
CA ILE A 76 5.42 10.03 28.66
C ILE A 76 4.94 8.58 28.64
N GLU A 77 4.62 8.00 29.80
CA GLU A 77 4.11 6.63 29.91
C GLU A 77 2.79 6.45 29.16
N ILE A 78 1.83 7.36 29.36
CA ILE A 78 0.55 7.34 28.65
C ILE A 78 0.76 7.47 27.15
N THR A 79 1.60 8.41 26.71
CA THR A 79 1.87 8.64 25.27
C THR A 79 2.59 7.45 24.65
N ALA A 80 3.47 6.77 25.41
CA ALA A 80 4.15 5.55 24.94
C ALA A 80 3.18 4.37 24.77
N LEU A 81 2.18 4.25 25.65
CA LEU A 81 1.10 3.27 25.49
C LEU A 81 0.24 3.58 24.27
N ASP A 82 -0.17 4.84 24.09
CA ASP A 82 -0.94 5.25 22.89
C ASP A 82 -0.15 4.98 21.61
N LEU A 83 1.16 5.28 21.59
CA LEU A 83 2.03 4.97 20.46
C LEU A 83 2.00 3.47 20.12
N LYS A 84 2.13 2.60 21.12
CA LYS A 84 2.08 1.14 20.93
C LYS A 84 0.75 0.69 20.34
N ASP A 85 -0.36 1.32 20.71
CA ASP A 85 -1.67 1.00 20.14
C ASP A 85 -1.80 1.53 18.71
N LYS A 86 -1.26 2.71 18.38
CA LYS A 86 -1.17 3.19 16.99
C LYS A 86 -0.32 2.28 16.12
N GLU A 87 0.78 1.75 16.65
CA GLU A 87 1.64 0.80 15.92
C GLU A 87 0.91 -0.49 15.56
N LYS A 88 0.10 -1.04 16.48
CA LYS A 88 -0.74 -2.21 16.18
C LYS A 88 -1.72 -1.91 15.04
N ILE A 89 -2.40 -0.75 15.10
CA ILE A 89 -3.35 -0.34 14.06
C ILE A 89 -2.65 -0.22 12.69
N VAL A 90 -1.47 0.38 12.65
CA VAL A 90 -0.67 0.50 11.42
C VAL A 90 -0.35 -0.89 10.86
N GLU A 91 0.05 -1.83 11.71
CA GLU A 91 0.38 -3.19 11.27
C GLU A 91 -0.85 -3.96 10.80
N GLU A 92 -2.00 -3.84 11.46
CA GLU A 92 -3.28 -4.41 11.01
C GLU A 92 -3.65 -3.90 9.61
N VAL A 93 -3.56 -2.58 9.40
CA VAL A 93 -3.84 -1.96 8.09
C VAL A 93 -2.81 -2.37 7.04
N ARG A 94 -1.56 -2.59 7.42
CA ARG A 94 -0.50 -3.08 6.53
C ARG A 94 -0.79 -4.50 6.04
N VAL A 95 -1.23 -5.38 6.94
CA VAL A 95 -1.62 -6.75 6.61
C VAL A 95 -2.81 -6.74 5.64
N ASP A 96 -3.83 -5.93 5.91
CA ASP A 96 -4.99 -5.79 5.01
C ASP A 96 -4.58 -5.25 3.63
N LEU A 97 -3.75 -4.19 3.58
CA LEU A 97 -3.23 -3.65 2.32
C LEU A 97 -2.48 -4.70 1.50
N THR A 98 -1.67 -5.53 2.17
CA THR A 98 -0.92 -6.61 1.52
C THR A 98 -1.89 -7.63 0.90
N GLN A 99 -2.94 -8.02 1.64
CA GLN A 99 -3.96 -8.93 1.14
C GLN A 99 -4.72 -8.34 -0.07
N LYS A 100 -5.07 -7.06 -0.04
CA LYS A 100 -5.72 -6.37 -1.16
C LYS A 100 -4.84 -6.31 -2.40
N GLN A 101 -3.55 -6.03 -2.24
CA GLN A 101 -2.57 -6.06 -3.34
C GLN A 101 -2.45 -7.45 -3.97
N VAL A 102 -2.43 -8.51 -3.16
CA VAL A 102 -2.42 -9.90 -3.63
C VAL A 102 -3.69 -10.18 -4.44
N ASN A 103 -4.86 -9.81 -3.91
CA ASN A 103 -6.14 -10.02 -4.58
C ASN A 103 -6.18 -9.32 -5.96
N ARG A 104 -5.73 -8.06 -6.05
CA ARG A 104 -5.63 -7.32 -7.33
C ARG A 104 -4.67 -8.01 -8.29
N LYS A 105 -3.45 -8.36 -7.83
CA LYS A 105 -2.42 -9.02 -8.67
C LYS A 105 -2.92 -10.35 -9.23
N THR A 106 -3.69 -11.12 -8.46
CA THR A 106 -4.28 -12.37 -8.91
C THR A 106 -5.22 -12.15 -10.09
N VAL A 107 -6.12 -11.18 -10.01
CA VAL A 107 -7.06 -10.86 -11.11
C VAL A 107 -6.33 -10.28 -12.32
N GLN A 108 -5.31 -9.45 -12.10
CA GLN A 108 -4.47 -8.93 -13.17
C GLN A 108 -3.74 -10.05 -13.92
N THR A 109 -3.18 -11.01 -13.19
CA THR A 109 -2.50 -12.18 -13.78
C THR A 109 -3.47 -13.01 -14.64
N LEU A 110 -4.74 -13.14 -14.24
CA LEU A 110 -5.77 -13.79 -15.05
C LEU A 110 -6.05 -13.02 -16.34
N LYS A 111 -6.10 -11.68 -16.27
CA LYS A 111 -6.27 -10.81 -17.44
C LYS A 111 -5.11 -10.98 -18.43
N ASP A 112 -3.88 -10.98 -17.94
CA ASP A 112 -2.68 -11.10 -18.78
C ASP A 112 -2.61 -12.47 -19.45
N LYS A 113 -2.92 -13.55 -18.72
CA LYS A 113 -3.01 -14.91 -19.28
C LYS A 113 -4.10 -15.02 -20.34
N SER A 114 -5.28 -14.48 -20.06
CA SER A 114 -6.40 -14.49 -21.01
C SER A 114 -6.09 -13.68 -22.27
N LEU A 115 -5.38 -12.56 -22.13
CA LEU A 115 -4.94 -11.74 -23.28
C LEU A 115 -3.91 -12.49 -24.12
N LYS A 116 -2.94 -13.14 -23.48
CA LYS A 116 -1.92 -13.95 -24.17
C LYS A 116 -2.56 -15.08 -24.98
N ASN A 117 -3.58 -15.74 -24.44
CA ASN A 117 -4.30 -16.79 -25.15
C ASN A 117 -5.09 -16.22 -26.35
N PHE A 118 -5.76 -15.10 -26.17
CA PHE A 118 -6.49 -14.43 -27.25
C PHE A 118 -5.55 -14.05 -28.41
N ILE A 119 -4.38 -13.48 -28.13
CA ILE A 119 -3.37 -13.13 -29.15
C ILE A 119 -2.90 -14.38 -29.90
N LYS A 120 -2.62 -15.48 -29.18
CA LYS A 120 -2.23 -16.74 -29.82
C LYS A 120 -3.30 -17.27 -30.77
N GLU A 121 -4.58 -17.21 -30.37
CA GLU A 121 -5.68 -17.63 -31.22
C GLU A 121 -5.82 -16.75 -32.47
N GLN A 122 -5.71 -15.42 -32.33
CA GLN A 122 -5.73 -14.52 -33.48
C GLN A 122 -4.58 -14.79 -34.44
N ASN A 123 -3.35 -14.96 -33.94
CA ASN A 123 -2.19 -15.28 -34.76
C ASN A 123 -2.36 -16.61 -35.51
N LEU A 124 -2.97 -17.63 -34.89
CA LEU A 124 -3.25 -18.90 -35.54
C LEU A 124 -4.30 -18.77 -36.66
N ILE A 125 -5.33 -17.96 -36.45
CA ILE A 125 -6.35 -17.67 -37.48
C ILE A 125 -5.70 -16.93 -38.66
N GLU A 126 -4.90 -15.90 -38.38
CA GLU A 126 -4.18 -15.14 -39.40
C GLU A 126 -3.19 -16.02 -40.17
N GLN A 127 -2.43 -16.87 -39.49
CA GLN A 127 -1.52 -17.79 -40.13
C GLN A 127 -2.25 -18.76 -41.06
N ARG A 128 -3.34 -19.38 -40.62
CA ARG A 128 -4.15 -20.27 -41.47
C ARG A 128 -4.70 -19.56 -42.70
N ALA A 129 -5.22 -18.34 -42.52
CA ALA A 129 -5.71 -17.54 -43.64
C ALA A 129 -4.59 -17.20 -44.64
N ASN A 130 -3.40 -16.84 -44.14
CA ASN A 130 -2.23 -16.56 -44.99
C ASN A 130 -1.77 -17.81 -45.75
N ASP A 131 -1.74 -18.97 -45.10
CA ASP A 131 -1.38 -20.24 -45.72
C ASP A 131 -2.40 -20.63 -46.82
N GLU A 132 -3.71 -20.44 -46.55
CA GLU A 132 -4.77 -20.62 -47.54
C GLU A 132 -4.59 -19.68 -48.74
N PHE A 133 -4.36 -18.38 -48.51
CA PHE A 133 -4.11 -17.41 -49.58
C PHE A 133 -2.87 -17.77 -50.41
N ALA A 134 -1.80 -18.25 -49.77
CA ALA A 134 -0.59 -18.69 -50.45
C ALA A 134 -0.87 -19.92 -51.34
N LEU A 135 -1.63 -20.90 -50.86
CA LEU A 135 -2.04 -22.08 -51.62
C LEU A 135 -2.91 -21.71 -52.82
N TYR A 136 -3.95 -20.89 -52.62
CA TYR A 136 -4.79 -20.41 -53.72
C TYR A 136 -3.99 -19.62 -54.75
N GLY A 137 -3.07 -18.76 -54.30
CA GLY A 137 -2.16 -18.03 -55.18
C GLY A 137 -1.26 -18.95 -56.00
N PHE A 138 -0.72 -20.00 -55.38
CA PHE A 138 0.11 -21.01 -56.04
C PHE A 138 -0.68 -21.79 -57.10
N LEU A 139 -1.86 -22.31 -56.74
CA LEU A 139 -2.74 -23.04 -57.66
C LEU A 139 -3.13 -22.18 -58.88
N ARG A 140 -3.55 -20.94 -58.65
CA ARG A 140 -3.92 -20.00 -59.71
C ARG A 140 -2.76 -19.71 -60.68
N ASN A 141 -1.54 -19.60 -60.18
CA ASN A 141 -0.37 -19.37 -61.02
C ASN A 141 0.02 -20.62 -61.84
N ARG A 142 -0.33 -21.81 -61.36
CA ARG A 142 -0.06 -23.07 -62.04
C ARG A 142 -1.08 -23.40 -63.14
N GLU A 143 -2.34 -23.00 -62.98
CA GLU A 143 -3.39 -23.14 -64.01
C GLU A 143 -3.25 -22.15 -65.19
N ARG A 144 -2.47 -21.07 -65.02
CA ARG A 144 -2.23 -20.05 -66.06
C ARG A 144 -0.97 -20.29 -66.90
N ARG A 145 -0.24 -21.37 -66.65
CA ARG A 145 0.90 -21.84 -67.46
C ARG A 145 0.49 -23.05 -68.27
#